data_AF-A0A9Q4DDI8-F1
#
_entry.id   AF-A0A9Q4DDI8-F1
#
_cell.length_a   1.000
_cell.length_b   1.000
_cell.length_c   1.000
_cell.angle_alpha   90.00
_cell.angle_beta   90.00
_cell.angle_gamma   90.00
#
_symmetry.space_group_name_H-M   'P 1'
#
loop_
_entity.id
_entity.type
_entity.pdbx_description
1 polymer ?
#
loop_
_entity_poly.entity_id
_entity_poly.type
_entity_poly.pdbx_seq_one_letter_code
_entity_poly.pdbx_strand_id
1 'polypeptide(L)'
;MGLLSYLDAYKSMDDLMAEMKRIKIGKRQLYLWRDEETDNIVGIIGFDQDEEKELVLVRYSSVNPSFDQNEITYAMLTALTQEFPMYTISGSLAMSDILKGWALHEQRTMPHIIHHDGEGL
;
A
#
# COMPACT_ATOMS: atom_id res chain seq x y z
N MET A 1 -2.61 -20.32 7.27
CA MET A 1 -3.71 -19.44 6.81
C MET A 1 -3.11 -18.43 5.85
N GLY A 2 -3.80 -18.07 4.75
CA GLY A 2 -3.24 -17.12 3.75
C GLY A 2 -3.39 -15.66 4.18
N LEU A 3 -2.58 -14.74 3.63
CA LEU A 3 -2.54 -13.33 4.05
C LEU A 3 -3.88 -12.60 3.93
N LEU A 4 -4.70 -12.89 2.92
CA LEU A 4 -6.04 -12.28 2.80
C LEU A 4 -7.00 -12.65 3.94
N SER A 5 -6.77 -13.78 4.63
CA SER A 5 -7.64 -14.23 5.73
C SER A 5 -7.53 -13.38 7.00
N TYR A 6 -6.49 -12.54 7.11
CA TYR A 6 -6.37 -11.59 8.21
C TYR A 6 -7.31 -10.38 8.07
N LEU A 7 -7.93 -10.19 6.90
CA LEU A 7 -8.85 -9.08 6.65
C LEU A 7 -10.27 -9.46 7.02
N ASP A 8 -10.90 -8.64 7.87
CA ASP A 8 -12.29 -8.84 8.28
C ASP A 8 -13.26 -8.97 7.10
N ALA A 9 -13.02 -8.19 6.03
CA ALA A 9 -13.82 -8.18 4.81
C ALA A 9 -13.77 -9.50 4.01
N TYR A 10 -12.82 -10.40 4.30
CA TYR A 10 -12.64 -11.66 3.57
C TYR A 10 -12.69 -12.89 4.48
N LYS A 11 -13.34 -12.76 5.65
CA LYS A 11 -13.62 -13.90 6.55
C LYS A 11 -14.66 -14.86 5.95
N SER A 12 -15.59 -14.34 5.15
CA SER A 12 -16.53 -15.16 4.39
C SER A 12 -15.86 -15.76 3.15
N MET A 13 -16.14 -17.04 2.89
CA MET A 13 -15.65 -17.72 1.68
C MET A 13 -16.16 -17.05 0.41
N ASP A 14 -17.40 -16.58 0.39
CA ASP A 14 -18.00 -15.93 -0.79
C ASP A 14 -17.30 -14.60 -1.12
N ASP A 15 -16.99 -13.79 -0.11
CA ASP A 15 -16.29 -12.53 -0.29
C ASP A 15 -14.86 -12.75 -0.78
N LEU A 16 -14.17 -13.75 -0.22
CA LEU A 16 -12.84 -14.16 -0.67
C LEU A 16 -12.87 -14.65 -2.13
N MET A 17 -13.81 -15.52 -2.50
CA MET A 17 -13.93 -16.00 -3.88
C MET A 17 -14.25 -14.87 -4.87
N ALA A 18 -15.10 -13.92 -4.48
CA ALA A 18 -15.41 -12.75 -5.29
C ALA A 18 -14.16 -11.87 -5.51
N GLU A 19 -13.34 -11.70 -4.47
CA GLU A 19 -12.07 -10.99 -4.56
C GLU A 19 -11.05 -11.71 -5.45
N MET A 20 -10.89 -13.03 -5.29
CA MET A 20 -10.05 -13.85 -6.16
C MET A 20 -10.48 -13.75 -7.62
N LYS A 21 -11.79 -13.67 -7.90
CA LYS A 21 -12.30 -13.45 -9.25
C LYS A 21 -11.87 -12.09 -9.79
N ARG A 22 -11.94 -11.00 -9.00
CA ARG A 22 -11.49 -9.65 -9.40
C ARG A 22 -10.00 -9.64 -9.74
N ILE A 23 -9.18 -10.30 -8.92
CA ILE A 23 -7.75 -10.45 -9.17
C ILE A 23 -7.50 -11.18 -10.50
N LYS A 24 -8.17 -12.32 -10.70
CA LYS A 24 -7.97 -13.14 -11.91
C LYS A 24 -8.33 -12.42 -13.21
N ILE A 25 -9.33 -11.54 -13.19
CA ILE A 25 -9.75 -10.78 -14.37
C ILE A 25 -9.04 -9.42 -14.50
N GLY A 26 -8.02 -9.15 -13.67
CA GLY A 26 -7.25 -7.91 -13.72
C GLY A 26 -8.00 -6.67 -13.24
N LYS A 27 -9.17 -6.83 -12.60
CA LYS A 27 -9.90 -5.71 -11.97
C LYS A 27 -9.33 -5.32 -10.62
N ARG A 28 -8.49 -6.17 -10.03
CA ARG A 28 -7.72 -5.90 -8.82
C ARG A 28 -6.27 -6.26 -9.08
N GLN A 29 -5.39 -5.30 -8.93
CA GLN A 29 -3.95 -5.52 -8.89
C GLN A 29 -3.56 -5.94 -7.47
N LEU A 30 -2.56 -6.82 -7.38
CA LEU A 30 -2.08 -7.35 -6.10
C LEU A 30 -0.56 -7.43 -6.15
N TYR A 31 0.10 -6.71 -5.24
CA TYR A 31 1.54 -6.84 -5.01
C TYR A 31 1.82 -7.59 -3.72
N LEU A 32 2.97 -8.27 -3.73
CA LEU A 32 3.46 -9.09 -2.64
C LEU A 32 4.71 -8.45 -2.08
N TRP A 33 4.78 -8.31 -0.76
CA TRP A 33 5.96 -7.85 -0.06
C TRP A 33 6.75 -9.05 0.44
N ARG A 34 8.04 -9.08 0.09
CA ARG A 34 8.99 -10.12 0.51
C ARG A 34 9.90 -9.55 1.57
N ASP A 35 10.11 -10.32 2.62
CA ASP A 35 11.12 -10.05 3.62
C ASP A 35 12.51 -10.28 3.00
N GLU A 36 13.42 -9.31 3.17
CA GLU A 36 14.73 -9.34 2.52
C GLU A 36 15.65 -10.43 3.09
N GLU A 37 15.48 -10.78 4.36
CA GLU A 37 16.32 -11.77 5.04
C GLU A 37 15.93 -13.21 4.69
N THR A 38 14.63 -13.48 4.62
CA THR A 38 14.09 -14.83 4.51
C THR A 38 13.45 -15.15 3.15
N ASP A 39 13.29 -14.16 2.27
CA ASP A 39 12.55 -14.25 0.99
C ASP A 39 11.10 -14.76 1.15
N ASN A 40 10.56 -14.71 2.38
CA ASN A 40 9.18 -15.09 2.64
C ASN A 40 8.25 -13.94 2.24
N ILE A 41 7.07 -14.29 1.71
CA ILE A 41 6.01 -13.30 1.50
C ILE A 41 5.41 -12.97 2.86
N VAL A 42 5.55 -11.72 3.28
CA VAL A 42 5.10 -11.24 4.59
C VAL A 42 4.00 -10.19 4.50
N GLY A 43 3.76 -9.62 3.33
CA GLY A 43 2.72 -8.63 3.13
C GLY A 43 2.07 -8.73 1.75
N ILE A 44 0.86 -8.19 1.65
CA ILE A 44 0.15 -7.97 0.40
C ILE A 44 -0.50 -6.59 0.39
N ILE A 45 -0.56 -5.98 -0.78
CA ILE A 45 -1.34 -4.76 -1.02
C ILE A 45 -2.18 -4.94 -2.27
N GLY A 46 -3.49 -4.74 -2.14
CA GLY A 46 -4.45 -4.84 -3.23
C GLY A 46 -4.96 -3.46 -3.60
N PHE A 47 -4.91 -3.12 -4.89
CA PHE A 47 -5.31 -1.80 -5.39
C PHE A 47 -5.98 -1.89 -6.75
N ASP A 48 -6.82 -0.90 -7.05
CA ASP A 48 -7.40 -0.72 -8.38
C ASP A 48 -6.66 0.43 -9.06
N GLN A 49 -6.16 0.23 -10.27
CA GLN A 49 -5.51 1.28 -11.08
C GLN A 49 -6.51 1.88 -12.08
N ASP A 50 -6.59 3.21 -12.11
CA ASP A 50 -7.33 4.00 -13.10
C ASP A 50 -6.32 4.83 -13.91
N GLU A 51 -6.01 4.36 -15.12
CA GLU A 51 -5.02 5.00 -15.99
C GLU A 51 -5.47 6.37 -16.49
N GLU A 52 -6.77 6.56 -16.76
CA GLU A 52 -7.30 7.82 -17.28
C GLU A 52 -7.25 8.94 -16.24
N LYS A 53 -7.44 8.58 -14.96
CA LYS A 53 -7.39 9.54 -13.84
C LYS A 53 -6.04 9.61 -13.14
N GLU A 54 -5.04 8.85 -13.62
CA GLU A 54 -3.74 8.71 -12.96
C GLU A 54 -3.91 8.42 -11.46
N LEU A 55 -4.77 7.46 -11.13
CA LEU A 55 -5.16 7.15 -9.74
C LEU A 55 -4.87 5.68 -9.41
N VAL A 56 -4.22 5.46 -8.28
CA VAL A 56 -4.12 4.15 -7.63
C VAL A 56 -4.98 4.17 -6.37
N LEU A 57 -6.03 3.37 -6.35
CA LEU A 57 -6.94 3.25 -5.20
C LEU A 57 -6.61 2.00 -4.40
N VAL A 58 -5.92 2.15 -3.28
CA VAL A 58 -5.59 1.06 -2.36
C VAL A 58 -6.84 0.56 -1.65
N ARG A 59 -7.16 -0.72 -1.84
CA ARG A 59 -8.38 -1.34 -1.32
C ARG A 59 -8.14 -1.99 0.03
N TYR A 60 -6.99 -2.63 0.21
CA TYR A 60 -6.54 -3.25 1.46
C TYR A 60 -5.02 -3.42 1.49
N SER A 61 -4.46 -3.54 2.68
CA SER A 61 -3.17 -4.19 2.94
C SER A 61 -3.34 -5.28 4.00
N SER A 62 -2.54 -6.34 3.92
CA SER A 62 -2.48 -7.36 4.96
C SER A 62 -1.04 -7.78 5.18
N VAL A 63 -0.65 -7.92 6.44
CA VAL A 63 0.71 -8.23 6.87
C VAL A 63 0.66 -9.43 7.80
N ASN A 64 1.66 -10.31 7.69
CA ASN A 64 1.85 -11.41 8.62
C ASN A 64 1.99 -10.85 10.05
N PRO A 65 1.19 -11.30 11.03
CA PRO A 65 1.20 -10.78 12.41
C PRO A 65 2.54 -10.87 13.15
N SER A 66 3.51 -11.64 12.64
CA SER A 66 4.87 -11.68 13.17
C SER A 66 5.70 -10.42 12.84
N PHE A 67 5.23 -9.53 11.97
CA PHE A 67 5.89 -8.31 11.53
C PHE A 67 5.10 -7.08 11.99
N ASP A 68 5.76 -5.92 12.05
CA ASP A 68 5.07 -4.66 12.31
C ASP A 68 4.18 -4.30 11.11
N GLN A 69 2.87 -4.28 11.33
CA GLN A 69 1.89 -4.05 10.28
C GLN A 69 2.04 -2.65 9.66
N ASN A 70 2.34 -1.63 10.45
CA ASN A 70 2.45 -0.26 9.96
C ASN A 70 3.73 -0.08 9.17
N GLU A 71 4.86 -0.60 9.67
CA GLU A 71 6.15 -0.54 8.99
C GLU A 71 6.06 -1.16 7.59
N ILE A 72 5.57 -2.40 7.49
CA ILE A 72 5.45 -3.11 6.21
C ILE A 72 4.39 -2.45 5.31
N THR A 73 3.26 -1.99 5.87
CA THR A 73 2.25 -1.29 5.07
C THR A 73 2.78 0.04 4.52
N TYR A 74 3.55 0.80 5.30
CA TYR A 74 4.14 2.06 4.86
C TYR A 74 5.19 1.82 3.79
N ALA A 75 6.04 0.81 3.95
CA ALA A 75 7.00 0.40 2.93
C ALA A 75 6.29 0.03 1.61
N MET A 76 5.20 -0.75 1.67
CA MET A 76 4.40 -1.08 0.48
C MET A 76 3.76 0.17 -0.17
N LEU A 77 3.25 1.13 0.61
CA LEU A 77 2.68 2.37 0.10
C LEU A 77 3.74 3.27 -0.55
N THR A 78 4.91 3.40 0.07
CA THR A 78 6.05 4.13 -0.49
C THR A 78 6.59 3.45 -1.75
N ALA A 79 6.61 2.12 -1.81
CA ALA A 79 6.97 1.41 -3.04
C ALA A 79 5.96 1.67 -4.17
N LEU A 80 4.66 1.74 -3.87
CA LEU A 80 3.63 2.12 -4.85
C LEU A 80 3.85 3.54 -5.39
N THR A 81 4.26 4.50 -4.56
CA THR A 81 4.51 5.87 -5.06
C THR A 81 5.74 5.93 -5.97
N GLN A 82 6.75 5.12 -5.69
CA GLN A 82 7.95 5.01 -6.52
C GLN A 82 7.64 4.33 -7.86
N GLU A 83 6.77 3.33 -7.86
CA GLU A 83 6.38 2.61 -9.08
C GLU A 83 5.43 3.44 -9.96
N PHE A 84 4.52 4.20 -9.35
CA PHE A 84 3.56 5.06 -10.03
C PHE A 84 3.79 6.54 -9.70
N PRO A 85 4.94 7.14 -10.09
CA PRO A 85 5.35 8.47 -9.64
C PRO A 85 4.43 9.61 -10.14
N MET A 86 3.66 9.36 -11.20
CA MET A 86 2.69 10.31 -11.75
C MET A 86 1.28 10.09 -11.20
N TYR A 87 1.04 9.01 -10.46
CA TYR A 87 -0.30 8.67 -9.99
C TYR A 87 -0.53 9.22 -8.59
N THR A 88 -1.76 9.68 -8.35
CA THR A 88 -2.21 9.93 -6.98
C THR A 88 -2.48 8.59 -6.30
N ILE A 89 -1.87 8.37 -5.13
CA ILE A 89 -2.23 7.23 -4.27
C ILE A 89 -3.34 7.66 -3.31
N SER A 90 -4.45 6.93 -3.34
CA SER A 90 -5.58 7.09 -2.41
C SER A 90 -6.00 5.73 -1.86
N GLY A 91 -7.04 5.67 -1.03
CA GLY A 91 -7.52 4.41 -0.51
C GLY A 91 -9.01 4.36 -0.23
N SER A 92 -9.49 3.14 -0.03
CA SER A 92 -10.83 2.87 0.47
C SER A 92 -11.02 3.49 1.86
N LEU A 93 -12.28 3.60 2.31
CA LEU A 93 -12.58 4.13 3.65
C LEU A 93 -11.85 3.34 4.76
N ALA A 94 -11.71 2.02 4.59
CA ALA A 94 -10.99 1.15 5.53
C ALA A 94 -9.48 1.46 5.60
N MET A 95 -8.91 2.07 4.55
CA MET A 95 -7.50 2.46 4.50
C MET A 95 -7.26 3.92 4.94
N SER A 96 -8.31 4.65 5.33
CA SER A 96 -8.18 6.09 5.57
C SER A 96 -7.23 6.44 6.72
N ASP A 97 -7.28 5.72 7.84
CA ASP A 97 -6.43 6.01 8.99
C ASP A 97 -4.97 5.59 8.78
N ILE A 98 -4.74 4.46 8.11
CA ILE A 98 -3.38 4.01 7.78
C ILE A 98 -2.71 4.95 6.76
N LEU A 99 -3.46 5.47 5.78
CA LEU A 99 -2.96 6.44 4.81
C LEU A 99 -2.62 7.79 5.46
N LYS A 100 -3.43 8.26 6.42
CA LYS A 100 -3.09 9.47 7.20
C LYS A 100 -1.80 9.27 7.99
N GLY A 101 -1.65 8.12 8.65
CA GLY A 101 -0.44 7.80 9.42
C GLY A 101 0.80 7.73 8.54
N TRP A 102 0.67 7.10 7.36
CA TRP A 102 1.73 7.04 6.36
C TRP A 102 2.13 8.42 5.84
N ALA A 103 1.15 9.27 5.47
CA ALA A 103 1.45 10.63 4.99
C ALA A 103 2.19 11.47 6.05
N LEU A 104 1.85 11.29 7.33
CA LEU A 104 2.57 11.95 8.44
C LEU A 104 3.99 11.37 8.63
N HIS A 105 4.15 10.06 8.45
CA HIS A 105 5.45 9.39 8.48
C HIS A 105 6.38 9.95 7.39
N GLU A 106 5.91 9.99 6.14
CA GLU A 106 6.69 10.47 4.99
C GLU A 106 7.12 11.94 5.14
N GLN A 107 6.25 12.80 5.67
CA GLN A 107 6.60 14.20 5.94
C GLN A 107 7.71 14.36 6.98
N ARG A 108 7.85 13.40 7.91
CA ARG A 108 8.90 13.42 8.95
C ARG A 108 10.21 12.81 8.47
N THR A 109 10.14 11.85 7.57
CA THR A 109 11.32 11.14 7.03
C THR A 109 11.90 11.83 5.79
N MET A 110 11.15 12.68 5.09
CA MET A 110 11.69 13.56 4.06
C MET A 110 12.42 14.75 4.70
N PRO A 111 13.77 14.87 4.58
CA PRO A 111 14.45 16.09 4.99
C PRO A 111 13.94 17.24 4.12
N HIS A 112 13.47 18.31 4.78
CA HIS A 112 13.27 19.60 4.14
C HIS A 112 14.60 19.97 3.46
N ILE A 113 14.69 19.87 2.13
CA ILE A 113 15.75 20.54 1.39
C ILE A 113 15.43 22.02 1.51
N ILE A 114 15.96 22.66 2.55
CA ILE A 114 16.03 24.11 2.63
C ILE A 114 16.92 24.50 1.44
N HIS A 115 16.30 24.97 0.36
CA HIS A 115 17.00 25.81 -0.60
C HIS A 115 17.43 27.05 0.18
N HIS A 116 18.67 27.03 0.66
CA HIS A 116 19.33 28.24 1.09
C HIS A 116 19.63 29.00 -0.21
N ASP A 117 18.69 29.84 -0.62
CA ASP A 117 18.97 30.86 -1.62
C ASP A 117 20.19 31.63 -1.13
N GLY A 118 21.24 31.58 -1.94
CA GLY A 118 22.43 32.39 -1.75
C GLY A 118 22.07 33.82 -2.08
N GLU A 119 21.81 34.62 -1.07
CA GLU A 119 21.90 36.07 -1.15
C GLU A 119 22.88 36.62 -0.11
N GLY A 120 23.89 37.33 -0.63
CA GLY A 120 24.75 38.27 0.09
C GLY A 120 25.99 37.65 0.74
N LEU A 121 27.23 38.11 0.48
CA LEU A 121 27.77 39.32 -0.14
C LEU A 121 29.15 39.01 -0.75
#